data_AF-A0A497D6C4-F1
#
_entry.id   AF-A0A497D6C4-F1
#
_cell.length_a   1.000
_cell.length_b   1.000
_cell.length_c   1.000
_cell.angle_alpha   90.00
_cell.angle_beta   90.00
_cell.angle_gamma   90.00
#
_symmetry.space_group_name_H-M   'P 1'
#
loop_
_entity.id
_entity.type
_entity.pdbx_description
1 polymer ?
#
loop_
_entity_poly.entity_id
_entity_poly.type
_entity_poly.pdbx_seq_one_letter_code
_entity_poly.pdbx_strand_id
1 'polypeptide(L)'
;MEKALKKMNLRFCGSGKHKLTLEKFFETENVVFLDVRDTKEMKTLNFDLEIFGIETVRIPIDELPDRLGELTKNKLIACFCSSGIRSAWAYIYLFSKGYNAKWLDASSEDLAKMLKPGKIFKAGK
;
A
#
# COMPACT_ATOMS: atom_id res chain seq x y z
N MET A 1 11.89 15.68 1.49
CA MET A 1 12.41 14.41 0.96
C MET A 1 13.85 14.11 1.41
N GLU A 2 14.77 15.07 1.37
CA GLU A 2 16.17 14.87 1.78
C GLU A 2 16.38 14.25 3.17
N LYS A 3 15.65 14.75 4.19
CA LYS A 3 15.71 14.20 5.56
C LYS A 3 15.27 12.73 5.64
N ALA A 4 14.34 12.32 4.79
CA ALA A 4 13.90 10.92 4.70
C ALA A 4 15.00 10.06 4.09
N LEU A 5 15.59 10.48 2.97
CA LEU A 5 16.66 9.74 2.31
C LEU A 5 17.88 9.54 3.22
N LYS A 6 18.27 10.55 4.01
CA LYS A 6 19.35 10.41 5.01
C LYS A 6 19.08 9.33 6.07
N LYS A 7 17.81 9.02 6.36
CA LYS A 7 17.41 7.95 7.30
C LYS A 7 17.38 6.56 6.65
N MET A 8 17.20 6.48 5.34
CA MET A 8 17.08 5.23 4.58
C MET A 8 18.45 4.60 4.27
N ASN A 9 19.25 4.40 5.31
CA ASN A 9 20.58 3.77 5.22
C ASN A 9 20.50 2.23 5.36
N LEU A 10 21.65 1.55 5.30
CA LEU A 10 21.72 0.09 5.41
C LEU A 10 21.06 -0.46 6.68
N ARG A 11 21.14 0.21 7.83
CA ARG A 11 20.49 -0.24 9.07
C ARG A 11 18.97 -0.19 8.94
N PHE A 12 18.45 0.86 8.30
CA PHE A 12 17.02 0.99 8.04
C PHE A 12 16.53 -0.06 7.04
N CYS A 13 17.22 -0.23 5.92
CA CYS A 13 16.89 -1.24 4.93
C CYS A 13 16.98 -2.66 5.50
N GLY A 14 18.05 -2.97 6.24
CA GLY A 14 18.26 -4.27 6.88
C GLY A 14 17.20 -4.62 7.93
N SER A 15 16.51 -3.63 8.50
CA SER A 15 15.39 -3.89 9.42
C SER A 15 14.12 -4.40 8.72
N GLY A 16 14.03 -4.29 7.39
CA GLY A 16 12.84 -4.68 6.63
C GLY A 16 11.57 -3.85 6.91
N LYS A 17 11.64 -2.83 7.79
CA LYS A 17 10.47 -2.03 8.20
C LYS A 17 9.86 -1.17 7.09
N HIS A 18 10.57 -1.00 5.97
CA HIS A 18 10.15 -0.20 4.83
C HIS A 18 9.17 -0.93 3.91
N LYS A 19 9.08 -2.26 4.01
CA LYS A 19 8.20 -3.10 3.18
C LYS A 19 7.19 -3.88 4.03
N LEU A 20 6.08 -4.23 3.41
CA LEU A 20 5.04 -5.09 3.99
C LEU A 20 4.81 -6.27 3.04
N THR A 21 4.90 -7.51 3.53
CA THR A 21 4.58 -8.69 2.71
C THR A 21 3.07 -8.88 2.64
N LEU A 22 2.60 -9.61 1.64
CA LEU A 22 1.17 -9.80 1.40
C LEU A 22 0.47 -10.53 2.56
N GLU A 23 1.10 -11.55 3.14
CA GLU A 23 0.57 -12.30 4.29
C GLU A 23 0.39 -11.37 5.49
N LYS A 24 1.45 -10.63 5.83
CA LYS A 24 1.43 -9.68 6.95
C LYS A 24 0.43 -8.57 6.72
N PHE A 25 0.23 -8.14 5.48
CA PHE A 25 -0.75 -7.12 5.15
C PHE A 25 -2.17 -7.54 5.56
N PHE A 26 -2.60 -8.76 5.22
CA PHE A 26 -3.92 -9.28 5.63
C PHE A 26 -4.03 -9.61 7.12
N GLU A 27 -2.91 -9.78 7.83
CA GLU A 27 -2.87 -9.97 9.28
C GLU A 27 -2.79 -8.64 10.06
N THR A 28 -2.48 -7.53 9.38
CA THR A 28 -2.27 -6.24 10.05
C THR A 28 -3.61 -5.54 10.27
N GLU A 29 -3.96 -5.33 11.53
CA GLU A 29 -5.09 -4.49 11.90
C GLU A 29 -4.80 -3.01 11.60
N ASN A 30 -5.87 -2.25 11.35
CA ASN A 30 -5.80 -0.79 11.17
C ASN A 30 -4.84 -0.36 10.04
N VAL A 31 -4.94 -1.04 8.90
CA VAL A 31 -4.20 -0.77 7.67
C VAL A 31 -5.11 -0.18 6.58
N VAL A 32 -4.56 0.69 5.75
CA VAL A 32 -5.17 1.21 4.52
C VAL A 32 -4.42 0.63 3.33
N PHE A 33 -5.17 0.12 2.36
CA PHE A 33 -4.64 -0.25 1.05
C PHE A 33 -4.69 0.97 0.13
N LEU A 34 -3.52 1.53 -0.19
CA LEU A 34 -3.39 2.69 -1.08
C LEU A 34 -2.98 2.23 -2.48
N ASP A 35 -3.91 2.20 -3.43
CA ASP A 35 -3.63 1.90 -4.83
C ASP A 35 -3.21 3.18 -5.57
N VAL A 36 -1.96 3.22 -6.02
CA VAL A 36 -1.37 4.37 -6.74
C VAL A 36 -1.21 4.16 -8.24
N ARG A 37 -1.91 3.16 -8.80
CA ARG A 37 -1.97 2.93 -10.24
C ARG A 37 -2.73 4.05 -10.95
N ASP A 38 -2.67 4.07 -12.28
CA ASP A 38 -3.50 5.00 -13.06
C ASP A 38 -4.99 4.60 -12.96
N THR A 39 -5.89 5.57 -13.13
CA THR A 39 -7.34 5.33 -13.12
C THR A 39 -7.78 4.27 -14.14
N LYS A 40 -7.14 4.18 -15.30
CA LYS A 40 -7.44 3.17 -16.34
C LYS A 40 -7.03 1.76 -15.89
N GLU A 41 -5.92 1.63 -15.18
CA GLU A 41 -5.49 0.34 -14.61
C GLU A 41 -6.48 -0.13 -13.55
N MET A 42 -6.92 0.76 -12.65
CA MET A 42 -7.91 0.42 -11.62
C MET A 42 -9.26 0.06 -12.22
N LYS A 43 -9.69 0.75 -13.28
CA LYS A 43 -10.92 0.40 -14.03
C LYS A 43 -10.84 -0.97 -14.69
N THR A 44 -9.66 -1.35 -15.17
CA THR A 44 -9.44 -2.64 -15.86
C THR A 44 -9.32 -3.80 -14.88
N LEU A 45 -8.61 -3.58 -13.77
CA LEU A 45 -8.43 -4.55 -12.69
C LEU A 45 -8.53 -3.83 -11.35
N ASN A 46 -9.72 -3.91 -10.77
CA ASN A 46 -9.99 -3.31 -9.47
C ASN A 46 -9.69 -4.29 -8.34
N PHE A 47 -9.04 -3.79 -7.29
CA PHE A 47 -8.95 -4.48 -6.02
C PHE A 47 -9.83 -3.72 -5.03
N ASP A 48 -10.84 -4.41 -4.50
CA ASP A 48 -11.64 -3.92 -3.38
C ASP A 48 -11.52 -4.90 -2.22
N LEU A 49 -10.95 -4.43 -1.12
CA LEU A 49 -10.59 -5.26 0.02
C LEU A 49 -11.52 -5.01 1.22
N GLU A 50 -12.66 -4.35 1.01
CA GLU A 50 -13.64 -4.06 2.06
C GLU A 50 -14.11 -5.32 2.78
N ILE A 51 -14.29 -6.44 2.07
CA ILE A 51 -14.68 -7.73 2.67
C ILE A 51 -13.65 -8.26 3.68
N PHE A 52 -12.39 -7.80 3.60
CA PHE A 52 -11.34 -8.12 4.57
C PHE A 52 -11.27 -7.09 5.71
N GLY A 53 -12.21 -6.15 5.78
CA GLY A 53 -12.20 -5.02 6.73
C GLY A 53 -11.13 -3.98 6.41
N ILE A 54 -10.56 -4.00 5.20
CA ILE A 54 -9.46 -3.12 4.80
C ILE A 54 -10.00 -1.99 3.93
N GLU A 55 -9.79 -0.76 4.41
CA GLU A 55 -10.12 0.44 3.65
C GLU A 55 -9.23 0.54 2.40
N THR A 56 -9.86 0.70 1.24
CA THR A 56 -9.18 0.87 -0.04
C THR A 56 -9.26 2.32 -0.50
N VAL A 57 -8.11 2.99 -0.56
CA VAL A 57 -7.96 4.36 -1.05
C VAL A 57 -7.28 4.34 -2.41
N ARG A 58 -7.86 5.03 -3.39
CA ARG A 58 -7.44 5.05 -4.79
C ARG A 58 -6.99 6.45 -5.18
N ILE A 59 -5.68 6.66 -5.24
CA ILE A 59 -5.07 7.96 -5.57
C ILE A 59 -3.91 7.70 -6.54
N PRO A 60 -4.08 8.00 -7.84
CA PRO A 60 -2.99 7.95 -8.81
C PRO A 60 -1.75 8.69 -8.32
N ILE A 61 -0.56 8.17 -8.65
CA ILE A 61 0.70 8.68 -8.09
C ILE A 61 0.95 10.16 -8.37
N ASP A 62 0.48 10.66 -9.51
CA ASP A 62 0.56 12.05 -9.96
C ASP A 62 -0.41 12.98 -9.22
N GLU A 63 -1.53 12.46 -8.70
CA GLU A 63 -2.50 13.21 -7.88
C GLU A 63 -2.18 13.14 -6.37
N LEU A 64 -1.32 12.21 -5.95
CA LEU A 64 -0.99 11.97 -4.55
C LEU A 64 -0.55 13.23 -3.78
N PRO A 65 0.24 14.16 -4.35
CA PRO A 65 0.62 15.39 -3.65
C PRO A 65 -0.57 16.28 -3.26
N ASP A 66 -1.59 16.33 -4.11
CA ASP A 66 -2.75 17.23 -3.96
C ASP A 66 -3.85 16.60 -3.11
N ARG A 67 -3.90 15.26 -3.06
CA ARG A 67 -4.92 14.47 -2.36
C ARG A 67 -4.47 13.88 -1.02
N LEU A 68 -3.38 14.39 -0.44
CA LEU A 68 -2.85 13.95 0.86
C LEU A 68 -3.88 14.01 2.01
N GLY A 69 -4.86 14.91 1.92
CA GLY A 69 -5.92 15.06 2.93
C GLY A 69 -6.87 13.87 3.03
N GLU A 70 -6.94 13.02 2.00
CA GLU A 70 -7.73 11.77 2.03
C GLU A 70 -7.06 10.67 2.84
N LEU A 71 -5.74 10.80 3.11
CA LEU A 71 -4.98 9.82 3.85
C LEU A 71 -4.94 10.17 5.34
N THR A 72 -5.29 9.19 6.17
CA THR A 72 -5.16 9.34 7.62
C THR A 72 -3.74 9.05 8.11
N LYS A 73 -3.34 9.73 9.19
CA LYS A 73 -2.04 9.53 9.86
C LYS A 73 -2.08 8.47 10.97
N ASN A 74 -3.27 8.03 11.38
CA ASN A 74 -3.43 7.07 12.49
C ASN A 74 -3.40 5.59 12.04
N LYS A 75 -3.38 5.32 10.72
CA LYS A 75 -3.32 3.97 10.14
C LYS A 75 -1.97 3.70 9.50
N LEU A 76 -1.62 2.43 9.38
CA LEU A 76 -0.54 2.01 8.47
C LEU A 76 -1.03 2.14 7.03
N ILE A 77 -0.28 2.80 6.16
CA ILE A 77 -0.59 2.89 4.73
C ILE A 77 0.26 1.89 3.96
N ALA A 78 -0.38 0.90 3.34
CA ALA A 78 0.25 -0.05 2.43
C ALA A 78 0.12 0.47 0.99
N CYS A 79 1.20 1.01 0.43
CA CYS A 79 1.22 1.54 -0.93
C CYS A 79 1.36 0.39 -1.93
N PHE A 80 0.46 0.31 -2.91
CA PHE A 80 0.45 -0.74 -3.92
C PHE A 80 0.50 -0.16 -5.34
N CYS A 81 1.25 -0.82 -6.21
CA CYS A 81 1.09 -0.70 -7.65
C CYS A 81 1.35 -2.05 -8.32
N SER A 82 1.18 -2.13 -9.64
CA SER A 82 1.30 -3.39 -10.38
C SER A 82 2.70 -4.02 -10.32
N SER A 83 3.77 -3.21 -10.31
CA SER A 83 5.17 -3.66 -10.45
C SER A 83 6.11 -3.21 -9.33
N GLY A 84 5.60 -2.60 -8.26
CA GLY A 84 6.38 -2.14 -7.11
C GLY A 84 7.02 -0.74 -7.22
N ILE A 85 7.31 -0.23 -8.41
CA ILE A 85 8.05 1.05 -8.59
C ILE A 85 7.25 2.25 -8.05
N ARG A 86 6.01 2.43 -8.53
CA ARG A 86 5.16 3.56 -8.11
C ARG A 86 4.79 3.50 -6.62
N SER A 87 4.60 2.30 -6.07
CA SER A 87 4.41 2.12 -4.63
C SER A 87 5.65 2.52 -3.83
N ALA A 88 6.86 2.29 -4.35
CA ALA A 88 8.08 2.75 -3.70
C ALA A 88 8.18 4.29 -3.71
N TRP A 89 7.80 4.94 -4.81
CA TRP A 89 7.72 6.42 -4.89
C TRP A 89 6.71 6.99 -3.91
N ALA A 90 5.49 6.43 -3.88
CA ALA A 90 4.44 6.82 -2.94
C ALA A 90 4.91 6.66 -1.49
N TYR A 91 5.51 5.51 -1.17
CA TYR A 91 6.08 5.25 0.14
C TYR A 91 7.11 6.30 0.55
N ILE A 92 8.11 6.59 -0.30
CA ILE A 92 9.16 7.59 -0.01
C ILE A 92 8.52 8.97 0.20
N TYR A 93 7.56 9.33 -0.65
CA TYR A 93 6.86 10.61 -0.56
C TYR A 93 6.12 10.73 0.78
N LEU A 94 5.26 9.77 1.11
CA LEU A 94 4.46 9.72 2.33
C LEU A 94 5.33 9.67 3.59
N PHE A 95 6.37 8.84 3.58
CA PHE A 95 7.36 8.78 4.65
C PHE A 95 8.04 10.13 4.87
N SER A 96 8.35 10.86 3.79
CA SER A 96 8.91 12.21 3.89
C SER A 96 7.95 13.27 4.45
N LYS A 97 6.63 13.00 4.39
CA LYS A 97 5.55 13.82 4.96
C LYS A 97 5.15 13.36 6.38
N GLY A 98 5.82 12.35 6.92
CA GLY A 98 5.61 11.85 8.28
C GLY A 98 4.44 10.87 8.43
N TYR A 99 3.96 10.28 7.33
CA TYR A 99 2.97 9.20 7.40
C TYR A 99 3.63 7.87 7.77
N ASN A 100 2.91 7.02 8.48
CA ASN A 100 3.29 5.63 8.69
C ASN A 100 2.96 4.81 7.44
N ALA A 101 3.86 4.84 6.46
CA ALA A 101 3.67 4.14 5.18
C ALA A 101 4.70 3.02 4.99
N LYS A 102 4.31 1.99 4.25
CA LYS A 102 5.19 0.94 3.70
C LYS A 102 4.78 0.68 2.26
N TRP A 103 5.70 0.29 1.40
CA TRP A 103 5.31 -0.25 0.11
C TRP A 103 4.97 -1.75 0.26
N LEU A 104 3.90 -2.18 -0.40
CA LEU A 104 3.44 -3.55 -0.41
C LEU A 104 4.32 -4.34 -1.39
N ASP A 105 5.03 -5.33 -0.87
CA ASP A 105 5.92 -6.23 -1.62
C ASP A 105 5.08 -7.32 -2.30
N ALA A 106 4.25 -6.91 -3.26
CA ALA A 106 3.34 -7.77 -4.00
C ALA A 106 3.07 -7.23 -5.41
N SER A 107 2.97 -8.14 -6.38
CA SER A 107 2.44 -7.84 -7.72
C SER A 107 0.92 -7.95 -7.78
N SER A 108 0.33 -7.59 -8.93
CA SER A 108 -1.11 -7.81 -9.15
C SER A 108 -1.47 -9.29 -9.16
N GLU A 109 -0.57 -10.13 -9.68
CA GLU A 109 -0.69 -11.57 -9.72
C GLU A 109 -0.66 -12.17 -8.31
N ASP A 110 0.21 -11.67 -7.44
CA ASP A 110 0.31 -12.15 -6.06
C ASP A 110 -0.95 -11.80 -5.27
N LEU A 111 -1.46 -10.57 -5.44
CA LEU A 111 -2.72 -10.15 -4.84
C LEU A 111 -3.88 -11.02 -5.33
N ALA A 112 -3.98 -11.25 -6.65
CA ALA A 112 -4.99 -12.14 -7.21
C ALA A 112 -4.90 -13.59 -6.69
N LYS A 113 -3.68 -14.12 -6.49
CA LYS A 113 -3.48 -15.47 -5.90
C LYS A 113 -3.97 -15.56 -4.46
N MET A 114 -3.90 -14.48 -3.69
CA MET A 114 -4.38 -14.44 -2.31
C MET A 114 -5.92 -14.37 -2.23
N LEU A 115 -6.54 -13.71 -3.22
CA LEU A 115 -8.00 -13.51 -3.31
C LEU A 115 -8.74 -14.73 -3.88
N LYS A 116 -8.43 -15.93 -3.37
CA LYS A 116 -9.14 -17.17 -3.75
C LYS A 116 -10.48 -17.32 -3.01
N PRO A 117 -11.46 -18.07 -3.57
CA PRO A 117 -12.78 -18.25 -2.96
C PRO A 117 -12.75 -18.64 -1.48
N GLY A 118 -11.86 -19.54 -1.07
CA GLY A 118 -11.76 -19.99 0.33
C GLY A 118 -11.29 -18.90 1.31
N LYS A 119 -10.52 -17.91 0.86
CA LYS A 119 -10.11 -16.76 1.69
C LYS A 119 -11.22 -15.73 1.75
N ILE A 120 -11.84 -15.43 0.61
CA ILE A 120 -12.98 -14.50 0.50
C ILE A 120 -14.15 -14.98 1.37
N PHE A 121 -14.50 -16.27 1.29
CA PHE A 121 -15.58 -16.86 2.10
C PHE A 121 -15.33 -16.77 3.61
N LYS A 122 -14.07 -16.83 4.05
CA LYS A 122 -13.73 -16.68 5.47
C LYS A 122 -13.79 -15.23 5.93
N ALA A 123 -13.47 -14.29 5.06
CA ALA A 123 -13.47 -12.86 5.37
C ALA A 123 -14.88 -12.27 5.39
N GLY A 124 -15.79 -12.76 4.53
CA GLY A 124 -17.18 -12.31 4.47
C GLY A 124 -18.13 -12.93 5.51
N LYS A 125 -17.60 -13.62 6.53
CA LYS A 125 -18.38 -14.13 7.66
C LYS A 125 -18.31 -13.17 8.84
#